data_AF-A0ABC8UJE0-F1
#
_entry.id   AF-A0ABC8UJE0-F1
#
_cell.length_a   1.000
_cell.length_b   1.000
_cell.length_c   1.000
_cell.angle_alpha   90.00
_cell.angle_beta   90.00
_cell.angle_gamma   90.00
#
_symmetry.space_group_name_H-M   'P 1'
#
loop_
_entity.id
_entity.type
_entity.pdbx_description
1 polymer ?
#
loop_
_entity_poly.entity_id
_entity_poly.type
_entity_poly.pdbx_seq_one_letter_code
_entity_poly.pdbx_strand_id
1 'polypeptide(L)'
;MVNDFQKGSLSTRLGIPMIYGIDAVHGHNTVYKATIFPHNIGLGATRQVCRDPRWGRCYESYSEDPNIVRAMTEVIPGLQGDIPANSVKGVPFVGGKKKVVACAKHYVGDGGTTEGINMNNTVISRHGLLSIHMPPYRDSIIK
;
A
#
# COMPACT_ATOMS: atom_id res chain seq x y z
N MET A 1 -1.24 -22.52 -12.30
CA MET A 1 -2.07 -21.83 -11.29
C MET A 1 -2.67 -20.53 -11.82
N VAL A 2 -1.98 -19.37 -11.81
CA VAL A 2 -2.59 -18.08 -12.21
C VAL A 2 -3.19 -18.11 -13.62
N ASN A 3 -2.48 -18.71 -14.58
CA ASN A 3 -2.98 -18.88 -15.95
C ASN A 3 -4.25 -19.73 -16.03
N ASP A 4 -4.42 -20.69 -15.13
CA ASP A 4 -5.59 -21.59 -15.14
C ASP A 4 -6.80 -20.88 -14.54
N PHE A 5 -6.60 -20.11 -13.46
CA PHE A 5 -7.64 -19.21 -12.94
C PHE A 5 -8.06 -18.15 -13.97
N GLN A 6 -7.10 -17.57 -14.68
CA GLN A 6 -7.37 -16.62 -15.75
C GLN A 6 -8.16 -17.27 -16.90
N LYS A 7 -7.80 -18.49 -17.33
CA LYS A 7 -8.59 -19.23 -18.32
C LYS A 7 -10.04 -19.45 -17.84
N GLY A 8 -10.22 -19.78 -16.57
CA GLY A 8 -11.54 -19.90 -15.95
C GLY A 8 -12.34 -18.61 -15.92
N SER A 9 -11.72 -17.46 -15.60
CA SER A 9 -12.44 -16.17 -15.63
C SER A 9 -12.86 -15.78 -17.06
N LEU A 10 -11.99 -16.08 -18.03
CA LEU A 10 -12.23 -15.77 -19.45
C LEU A 10 -13.28 -16.69 -20.10
N SER A 11 -13.60 -17.84 -19.51
CA SER A 11 -14.67 -18.73 -20.03
C SER A 11 -16.08 -18.30 -19.60
N THR A 12 -16.21 -17.24 -18.79
CA THR A 12 -17.53 -16.67 -18.45
C THR A 12 -18.16 -15.99 -19.66
N ARG A 13 -19.49 -15.78 -19.65
CA ARG A 13 -20.25 -15.14 -20.75
C ARG A 13 -19.62 -13.83 -21.27
N LEU A 14 -19.04 -13.04 -20.36
CA LEU A 14 -18.47 -11.73 -20.69
C LEU A 14 -16.94 -11.76 -20.87
N GLY A 15 -16.28 -12.88 -20.55
CA GLY A 15 -14.82 -13.00 -20.67
C GLY A 15 -14.04 -11.93 -19.91
N ILE A 16 -14.54 -11.47 -18.76
CA ILE A 16 -13.85 -10.42 -17.98
C ILE A 16 -12.62 -11.04 -17.30
N PRO A 17 -11.41 -10.49 -17.50
CA PRO A 17 -10.21 -11.00 -16.87
C PRO A 17 -10.22 -10.74 -15.35
N MET A 18 -9.67 -11.68 -14.57
CA MET A 18 -9.41 -11.43 -13.16
C MET A 18 -8.08 -10.67 -12.95
N ILE A 19 -7.94 -10.03 -11.79
CA ILE A 19 -6.68 -9.48 -11.28
C ILE A 19 -6.26 -10.34 -10.09
N TYR A 20 -4.99 -10.77 -10.06
CA TYR A 20 -4.45 -11.58 -8.96
C TYR A 20 -3.71 -10.68 -7.97
N GLY A 21 -4.17 -10.64 -6.72
CA GLY A 21 -3.52 -9.88 -5.64
C GLY A 21 -2.59 -10.76 -4.80
N ILE A 22 -1.52 -10.15 -4.27
CA ILE A 22 -0.63 -10.78 -3.29
C ILE A 22 0.06 -9.74 -2.41
N ASP A 23 0.42 -10.11 -1.17
CA ASP A 23 1.18 -9.26 -0.25
C ASP A 23 2.68 -9.25 -0.55
N ALA A 24 3.08 -8.59 -1.64
CA ALA A 24 4.49 -8.34 -1.97
C ALA A 24 5.04 -7.10 -1.22
N VAL A 25 5.06 -7.15 0.11
CA VAL A 25 5.32 -5.96 0.97
C VAL A 25 6.79 -5.64 1.23
N HIS A 26 7.72 -6.53 0.87
CA HIS A 26 9.17 -6.29 0.99
C HIS A 26 9.92 -7.20 0.00
N GLY A 27 9.48 -7.11 -1.27
CA GLY A 27 9.73 -8.13 -2.28
C GLY A 27 8.56 -9.11 -2.39
N HIS A 28 8.65 -10.06 -3.31
CA HIS A 28 7.62 -11.09 -3.54
C HIS A 28 7.74 -12.21 -2.50
N ASN A 29 7.61 -11.84 -1.22
CA ASN A 29 8.06 -12.59 -0.04
C ASN A 29 7.43 -13.98 0.16
N THR A 30 6.30 -14.28 -0.47
CA THR A 30 5.64 -15.58 -0.42
C THR A 30 6.20 -16.59 -1.44
N VAL A 31 7.07 -16.16 -2.36
CA VAL A 31 7.62 -17.01 -3.42
C VAL A 31 9.02 -17.48 -3.06
N TYR A 32 9.21 -18.80 -3.12
CA TYR A 32 10.50 -19.43 -2.87
C TYR A 32 11.60 -18.81 -3.76
N LYS A 33 12.73 -18.45 -3.15
CA LYS A 33 13.89 -17.78 -3.79
C LYS A 33 13.64 -16.36 -4.32
N ALA A 34 12.50 -15.74 -4.02
CA ALA A 34 12.33 -14.31 -4.30
C ALA A 34 13.31 -13.48 -3.47
N THR A 35 13.80 -12.38 -4.03
CA THR A 35 14.59 -11.39 -3.30
C THR A 35 13.74 -10.79 -2.18
N ILE A 36 14.29 -10.77 -0.97
CA ILE A 36 13.69 -10.17 0.21
C ILE A 36 14.40 -8.86 0.51
N PHE A 37 13.65 -7.76 0.48
CA PHE A 37 14.12 -6.46 0.93
C PHE A 37 13.88 -6.31 2.44
N PRO A 38 14.52 -5.33 3.10
CA PRO A 38 14.16 -4.98 4.48
C PRO A 38 12.66 -4.67 4.59
N HIS A 39 12.09 -4.84 5.79
CA HIS A 39 10.70 -4.42 6.04
C HIS A 39 10.60 -2.90 6.19
N ASN A 40 9.38 -2.36 6.13
CA ASN A 40 9.07 -0.94 5.89
C ASN A 40 9.56 0.06 6.91
N ILE A 41 10.17 -0.38 8.00
CA ILE A 41 11.35 0.31 8.54
C ILE A 41 12.50 0.49 7.48
N GLY A 42 12.21 0.33 6.18
CA GLY A 42 13.03 -0.07 5.02
C GLY A 42 12.21 -0.67 3.84
N LEU A 43 11.22 0.04 3.26
CA LEU A 43 10.61 -0.15 1.91
C LEU A 43 9.46 -1.17 1.65
N GLY A 44 8.21 -0.69 1.71
CA GLY A 44 6.98 -1.35 1.24
C GLY A 44 5.69 -0.51 1.37
N ALA A 45 4.61 -0.82 0.65
CA ALA A 45 3.52 0.13 0.36
C ALA A 45 2.45 0.36 1.47
N THR A 46 2.74 0.09 2.74
CA THR A 46 1.82 0.37 3.85
C THR A 46 1.95 1.84 4.29
N ARG A 47 0.82 2.55 4.37
CA ARG A 47 0.72 4.01 4.59
C ARG A 47 0.43 4.38 6.05
N GLN A 48 0.81 3.47 6.93
CA GLN A 48 0.56 3.53 8.36
C GLN A 48 1.57 4.48 8.98
N VAL A 49 1.10 5.32 9.88
CA VAL A 49 1.96 6.12 10.76
C VAL A 49 1.85 5.48 12.13
N CYS A 50 2.81 4.61 12.48
CA CYS A 50 2.78 3.88 13.75
C CYS A 50 3.01 4.87 14.89
N ARG A 51 2.07 4.97 15.83
CA ARG A 51 2.15 5.88 16.99
C ARG A 51 2.43 5.16 18.30
N ASP A 52 2.44 3.83 18.28
CA ASP A 52 2.71 2.98 19.43
C ASP A 52 3.48 1.72 18.98
N PRO A 53 4.77 1.57 19.36
CA PRO A 53 5.58 0.46 18.90
C PRO A 53 5.16 -0.90 19.48
N ARG A 54 4.23 -0.94 20.44
CA ARG A 54 3.60 -2.19 20.91
C ARG A 54 2.76 -2.84 19.81
N TRP A 55 2.39 -2.07 18.79
CA TRP A 55 1.64 -2.60 17.66
C TRP A 55 2.47 -3.59 16.86
N GLY A 56 1.95 -4.83 16.75
CA GLY A 56 2.60 -5.93 16.04
C GLY A 56 2.84 -5.71 14.55
N ARG A 57 2.36 -4.61 13.97
CA ARG A 57 2.61 -4.20 12.58
C ARG A 57 3.46 -2.93 12.47
N CYS A 58 4.04 -2.45 13.58
CA CYS A 58 4.83 -1.22 13.55
C CYS A 58 6.04 -1.30 12.59
N TYR A 59 6.60 -2.50 12.38
CA TYR A 59 7.66 -2.74 11.38
C TYR A 59 7.19 -2.56 9.92
N GLU A 60 5.87 -2.57 9.68
CA GLU A 60 5.27 -2.23 8.39
C GLU A 60 5.07 -0.71 8.25
N SER A 61 5.26 0.10 9.29
CA SER A 61 5.26 1.56 9.15
C SER A 61 6.66 2.06 8.79
N TYR A 62 6.73 3.06 7.91
CA TYR A 62 8.00 3.73 7.61
C TYR A 62 8.53 4.58 8.76
N SER A 63 7.62 5.17 9.53
CA SER A 63 7.98 6.07 10.61
C SER A 63 6.74 6.42 11.42
N GLU A 64 6.97 6.85 12.66
CA GLU A 64 5.98 7.61 13.43
C GLU A 64 5.79 9.04 12.89
N ASP A 65 6.73 9.59 12.13
CA ASP A 65 6.63 10.90 11.49
C ASP A 65 5.88 10.80 10.15
N PRO A 66 4.71 11.44 10.00
CA PRO A 66 3.94 11.40 8.76
C PRO A 66 4.72 11.95 7.55
N ASN A 67 5.66 12.89 7.73
CA ASN A 67 6.42 13.44 6.61
C ASN A 67 7.38 12.41 5.99
N ILE A 68 7.95 11.52 6.80
CA ILE A 68 8.76 10.41 6.30
C ILE A 68 7.88 9.42 5.56
N VAL A 69 6.70 9.07 6.09
CA VAL A 69 5.75 8.15 5.41
C VAL A 69 5.28 8.73 4.07
N ARG A 70 5.07 10.05 3.99
CA ARG A 70 4.77 10.77 2.74
C ARG A 70 5.92 10.76 1.73
N ALA A 71 7.15 10.95 2.18
CA ALA A 71 8.32 10.86 1.30
C ALA A 71 8.46 9.46 0.68
N MET A 72 8.07 8.42 1.42
CA MET A 72 8.12 7.03 0.96
C MET A 72 6.93 6.63 0.08
N THR A 73 6.10 7.58 -0.38
CA THR A 73 5.06 7.27 -1.37
C THR A 73 5.62 6.87 -2.73
N GLU A 74 6.89 7.15 -2.99
CA GLU A 74 7.61 6.81 -4.24
C GLU A 74 7.64 5.31 -4.56
N VAL A 75 7.36 4.43 -3.59
CA VAL A 75 7.15 3.00 -3.89
C VAL A 75 5.98 2.76 -4.86
N ILE A 76 4.98 3.67 -4.92
CA ILE A 76 3.85 3.57 -5.86
C ILE A 76 4.32 3.70 -7.31
N PRO A 77 4.96 4.80 -7.76
CA PRO A 77 5.50 4.87 -9.12
C PRO A 77 6.59 3.83 -9.38
N GLY A 78 7.33 3.40 -8.35
CA GLY A 78 8.21 2.22 -8.45
C GLY A 78 7.47 0.97 -8.96
N LEU A 79 6.33 0.64 -8.32
CA LEU A 79 5.49 -0.52 -8.64
C LEU A 79 4.63 -0.36 -9.90
N GLN A 80 3.98 0.80 -10.04
CA GLN A 80 3.02 1.10 -11.11
C GLN A 80 3.65 1.69 -12.36
N GLY A 81 4.84 2.29 -12.26
CA GLY A 81 5.43 3.15 -13.28
C GLY A 81 5.09 4.62 -13.05
N ASP A 82 5.93 5.51 -13.59
CA ASP A 82 5.71 6.95 -13.50
C ASP A 82 4.48 7.36 -14.29
N ILE A 83 3.65 8.19 -13.65
CA ILE A 83 2.48 8.77 -14.30
C ILE A 83 2.97 9.80 -15.34
N PRO A 84 2.48 9.76 -16.59
CA PRO A 84 2.87 10.73 -17.61
C PRO A 84 2.60 12.17 -17.18
N ALA A 85 3.49 13.08 -17.57
CA ALA A 85 3.31 14.50 -17.31
C ALA A 85 1.94 14.97 -17.82
N ASN A 86 1.27 15.83 -17.04
CA ASN A 86 -0.08 16.37 -17.32
C ASN A 86 -1.24 15.37 -17.25
N SER A 87 -1.05 14.17 -16.70
CA SER A 87 -2.18 13.27 -16.40
C SER A 87 -3.14 13.87 -15.38
N VAL A 88 -4.41 13.47 -15.46
CA VAL A 88 -5.41 13.81 -14.44
C VAL A 88 -5.00 13.16 -13.11
N LYS A 89 -5.02 13.94 -12.03
CA LYS A 89 -4.71 13.43 -10.68
C LYS A 89 -5.89 12.65 -10.10
N GLY A 90 -5.60 11.68 -9.24
CA GLY A 90 -6.62 10.87 -8.57
C GLY A 90 -7.27 9.79 -9.43
N VAL A 91 -6.65 9.44 -10.55
CA VAL A 91 -7.09 8.32 -11.39
C VAL A 91 -6.14 7.12 -11.21
N PRO A 92 -6.64 5.87 -11.27
CA PRO A 92 -5.77 4.70 -11.24
C PRO A 92 -4.81 4.64 -12.43
N PHE A 93 -3.56 4.25 -12.20
CA PHE A 93 -2.54 4.11 -13.25
C PHE A 93 -1.72 2.82 -13.08
N VAL A 94 -1.36 2.20 -14.21
CA VAL A 94 -0.32 1.16 -14.30
C VAL A 94 0.32 1.22 -15.70
N GLY A 95 1.63 1.43 -15.75
CA GLY A 95 2.42 1.66 -16.96
C GLY A 95 2.66 0.44 -17.85
N GLY A 96 1.78 -0.57 -17.79
CA GLY A 96 1.80 -1.74 -18.66
C GLY A 96 2.21 -3.06 -17.99
N LYS A 97 2.44 -4.09 -18.81
CA LYS A 97 2.51 -5.51 -18.39
C LYS A 97 3.72 -5.88 -17.50
N LYS A 98 4.72 -5.02 -17.39
CA LYS A 98 5.91 -5.19 -16.53
C LYS A 98 5.80 -4.42 -15.21
N LYS A 99 4.65 -3.79 -14.96
CA LYS A 99 4.31 -3.07 -13.74
C LYS A 99 3.11 -3.73 -13.07
N VAL A 100 2.87 -3.41 -11.81
CA VAL A 100 1.79 -4.01 -11.01
C VAL A 100 0.93 -2.92 -10.38
N VAL A 101 -0.34 -3.24 -10.13
CA VAL A 101 -1.24 -2.34 -9.40
C VAL A 101 -0.79 -2.27 -7.94
N ALA A 102 -0.54 -1.05 -7.43
CA ALA A 102 -0.17 -0.82 -6.04
C ALA A 102 -1.43 -0.64 -5.16
N CYS A 103 -1.26 -0.75 -3.85
CA CYS A 103 -2.33 -0.58 -2.87
C CYS A 103 -1.84 0.27 -1.69
N ALA A 104 -2.46 1.43 -1.47
CA ALA A 104 -2.26 2.21 -0.25
C ALA A 104 -3.15 1.64 0.88
N LYS A 105 -2.56 1.11 1.95
CA LYS A 105 -3.29 0.43 3.05
C LYS A 105 -2.69 0.70 4.44
N HIS A 106 -3.46 0.62 5.52
CA HIS A 106 -4.90 0.34 5.60
C HIS A 106 -5.64 1.64 5.95
N TYR A 107 -6.60 2.02 5.11
CA TYR A 107 -7.28 3.30 5.24
C TYR A 107 -8.32 3.22 6.38
N VAL A 108 -8.29 4.06 7.40
CA VAL A 108 -7.25 5.04 7.78
C VAL A 108 -7.08 5.01 9.31
N GLY A 109 -5.89 5.39 9.79
CA GLY A 109 -5.63 5.45 11.23
C GLY A 109 -5.22 4.11 11.85
N ASP A 110 -4.88 3.11 11.04
CA ASP A 110 -4.49 1.78 11.51
C ASP A 110 -3.27 1.76 12.43
N GLY A 111 -2.32 2.69 12.25
CA GLY A 111 -1.16 2.85 13.14
C GLY A 111 -1.41 3.64 14.44
N GLY A 112 -2.64 4.11 14.68
CA GLY A 112 -3.00 4.96 15.82
C GLY A 112 -3.85 4.29 16.90
N THR A 113 -3.94 2.97 16.90
CA THR A 113 -4.87 2.24 17.77
C THR A 113 -4.50 2.38 19.25
N THR A 114 -5.52 2.41 20.11
CA THR A 114 -5.36 2.48 21.57
C THR A 114 -4.47 1.35 22.05
N GLU A 115 -3.38 1.73 22.74
CA GLU A 115 -2.34 0.85 23.27
C GLU A 115 -1.59 0.01 22.22
N GLY A 116 -1.65 0.40 20.94
CA GLY A 116 -1.05 -0.36 19.85
C GLY A 116 -1.70 -1.72 19.63
N ILE A 117 -2.92 -1.96 20.14
CA ILE A 117 -3.59 -3.25 19.95
C ILE A 117 -4.04 -3.34 18.49
N ASN A 118 -3.64 -4.40 17.79
CA ASN A 118 -3.96 -4.58 16.39
C ASN A 118 -5.49 -4.64 16.17
N MET A 119 -5.99 -3.96 15.14
CA MET A 119 -7.42 -3.84 14.80
C MET A 119 -8.30 -3.17 15.89
N ASN A 120 -7.70 -2.57 16.91
CA ASN A 120 -8.44 -1.86 17.97
C ASN A 120 -8.88 -0.45 17.50
N ASN A 121 -9.58 0.27 18.36
CA ASN A 121 -10.06 1.61 18.08
C ASN A 121 -8.92 2.64 18.05
N THR A 122 -8.93 3.55 17.08
CA THR A 122 -8.05 4.73 17.03
C THR A 122 -8.81 5.94 17.55
N VAL A 123 -8.54 6.34 18.80
CA VAL A 123 -9.25 7.44 19.47
C VAL A 123 -8.50 8.75 19.24
N ILE A 124 -8.95 9.54 18.28
CA ILE A 124 -8.29 10.79 17.89
C ILE A 124 -9.32 11.83 17.39
N SER A 125 -9.00 13.12 17.53
CA SER A 125 -9.82 14.17 16.92
C SER A 125 -9.72 14.14 15.40
N ARG A 126 -10.70 14.72 14.70
CA ARG A 126 -10.66 14.88 13.23
C ARG A 126 -9.40 15.60 12.78
N HIS A 127 -8.98 16.63 13.52
CA HIS A 127 -7.74 17.35 13.22
C HIS A 127 -6.53 16.40 13.28
N GLY A 128 -6.40 15.62 14.35
CA GLY A 128 -5.29 14.66 14.48
C GLY A 128 -5.31 13.57 13.40
N LEU A 129 -6.49 13.04 13.07
CA LEU A 129 -6.63 12.04 11.99
C LEU A 129 -6.13 12.60 10.65
N LEU A 130 -6.53 13.83 10.33
CA LEU A 130 -6.21 14.48 9.06
C LEU A 130 -4.78 15.05 9.00
N SER A 131 -4.17 15.35 10.15
CA SER A 131 -2.79 15.84 10.20
C SER A 131 -1.75 14.72 10.30
N ILE A 132 -2.10 13.55 10.86
CA ILE A 132 -1.17 12.43 11.08
C ILE A 132 -1.42 11.30 10.07
N HIS A 133 -2.62 10.71 10.06
CA HIS A 133 -2.84 9.44 9.36
C HIS A 133 -3.32 9.59 7.91
N MET A 134 -3.90 10.74 7.55
CA MET A 134 -4.42 11.01 6.19
C MET A 134 -3.37 11.46 5.16
N PRO A 135 -2.36 12.28 5.49
CA PRO A 135 -1.49 12.87 4.47
C PRO A 135 -0.82 11.88 3.50
N PRO A 136 -0.32 10.70 3.93
CA PRO A 136 0.26 9.72 2.99
C PRO A 136 -0.73 9.18 1.95
N TYR A 137 -2.03 9.14 2.26
CA TYR A 137 -3.07 8.74 1.30
C TYR A 137 -3.31 9.79 0.25
N ARG A 138 -3.36 11.07 0.65
CA ARG A 138 -3.46 12.18 -0.30
C ARG A 138 -2.32 12.10 -1.30
N ASP A 139 -1.09 11.96 -0.83
CA ASP A 139 0.10 11.87 -1.69
C ASP A 139 0.08 10.61 -2.57
N SER A 140 -0.50 9.49 -2.11
CA SER A 140 -0.69 8.26 -2.91
C SER A 140 -1.73 8.40 -4.05
N ILE A 141 -2.56 9.45 -4.03
CA ILE A 141 -3.64 9.68 -5.00
C ILE A 141 -3.23 10.77 -6.02
N ILE A 142 -2.45 11.76 -5.59
CA ILE A 142 -2.22 12.99 -6.37
C ILE A 142 -0.79 13.15 -6.92
N LYS A 143 0.16 12.35 -6.44
CA LYS A 143 1.48 12.22 -7.07
C LYS A 143 1.38 11.23 -8.21
#